data_AF-A0A7X8R6N5-F1
#
_entry.id   AF-A0A7X8R6N5-F1
#
_cell.length_a   1.000
_cell.length_b   1.000
_cell.length_c   1.000
_cell.angle_alpha   90.00
_cell.angle_beta   90.00
_cell.angle_gamma   90.00
#
_symmetry.space_group_name_H-M   'P 1'
#
loop_
_entity.id
_entity.type
_entity.pdbx_description
1 polymer ?
#
loop_
_entity_poly.entity_id
_entity_poly.type
_entity_poly.pdbx_seq_one_letter_code
_entity_poly.pdbx_strand_id
1 'polypeptide(L)'
;LATFSFIFDIILPFLLLFSISLLTRKNSEKVLNEFYAAVHTPTVADQQEDQRLLNEAIAHPEKVEQRKLFPGTQWEFWKPTKLDIWGFVLCWVLVALIILLYIVIMKIGA
;
A
#
# COMPACT_ATOMS: atom_id res chain seq x y z
N LEU A 1 -17.57 28.51 0.58
CA LEU A 1 -18.69 27.55 0.76
C LEU A 1 -18.46 26.28 -0.04
N ALA A 2 -18.30 26.33 -1.38
CA ALA A 2 -18.06 25.12 -2.21
C ALA A 2 -16.83 24.27 -1.77
N THR A 3 -15.68 24.87 -1.51
CA THR A 3 -14.46 24.15 -1.06
C THR A 3 -14.65 23.43 0.29
N PHE A 4 -15.48 23.98 1.17
CA PHE A 4 -15.77 23.37 2.48
C PHE A 4 -16.65 22.12 2.31
N SER A 5 -17.62 22.16 1.40
CA SER A 5 -18.44 21.00 1.04
C SER A 5 -17.58 19.86 0.51
N PHE A 6 -16.63 20.13 -0.41
CA PHE A 6 -15.73 19.08 -0.92
C PHE A 6 -14.88 18.41 0.16
N ILE A 7 -14.32 19.19 1.09
CA ILE A 7 -13.54 18.63 2.20
C ILE A 7 -14.42 17.75 3.08
N PHE A 8 -15.64 18.22 3.38
CA PHE A 8 -16.59 17.45 4.17
C PHE A 8 -17.01 16.15 3.48
N ASP A 9 -17.32 16.20 2.18
CA ASP A 9 -17.72 15.05 1.38
C ASP A 9 -16.61 14.00 1.28
N ILE A 10 -15.35 14.41 1.29
CA ILE A 10 -14.20 13.50 1.30
C ILE A 10 -13.97 12.95 2.72
N ILE A 11 -13.93 13.79 3.74
CA ILE A 11 -13.48 13.40 5.09
C ILE A 11 -14.56 12.66 5.88
N LEU A 12 -15.84 13.08 5.76
CA LEU A 12 -16.94 12.52 6.54
C LEU A 12 -17.08 10.99 6.36
N PRO A 13 -17.07 10.43 5.13
CA PRO A 13 -17.18 8.98 4.94
C PRO A 13 -16.07 8.22 5.65
N PHE A 14 -14.82 8.68 5.56
CA PHE A 14 -13.71 8.02 6.26
C PHE A 14 -13.86 8.13 7.77
N LEU A 15 -14.22 9.31 8.29
CA LEU A 15 -14.41 9.49 9.73
C LEU A 15 -15.49 8.55 10.28
N LEU A 16 -16.61 8.40 9.57
CA LEU A 16 -17.66 7.44 9.90
C LEU A 16 -17.15 6.00 9.84
N LEU A 17 -16.43 5.62 8.78
CA LEU A 17 -15.86 4.27 8.63
C LEU A 17 -14.90 3.94 9.77
N PHE A 18 -13.96 4.82 10.09
CA PHE A 18 -13.02 4.62 11.20
C PHE A 18 -13.76 4.54 12.54
N SER A 19 -14.71 5.44 12.79
CA SER A 19 -15.47 5.45 14.05
C SER A 19 -16.28 4.17 14.24
N ILE A 20 -17.02 3.74 13.22
CA ILE A 20 -17.81 2.51 13.26
C ILE A 20 -16.89 1.28 13.35
N SER A 21 -15.79 1.26 12.61
CA SER A 21 -14.82 0.16 12.63
C SER A 21 -14.21 -0.03 14.03
N LEU A 22 -13.86 1.05 14.72
CA LEU A 22 -13.30 1.00 16.08
C LEU A 22 -14.31 0.51 17.12
N LEU A 23 -15.61 0.77 16.90
CA LEU A 23 -16.69 0.30 17.77
C LEU A 23 -17.14 -1.13 17.46
N THR A 24 -16.83 -1.64 16.28
CA THR A 24 -17.27 -2.98 15.84
C THR A 24 -16.32 -4.06 16.32
N ARG A 25 -16.85 -5.24 16.65
CA ARG A 25 -16.04 -6.37 17.11
C ARG A 25 -15.09 -6.84 16.00
N LYS A 26 -13.81 -7.03 16.36
CA LYS A 26 -12.80 -7.62 15.48
C LYS A 26 -13.19 -9.05 15.10
N ASN A 27 -12.87 -9.45 13.87
CA ASN A 27 -12.99 -10.84 13.43
C ASN A 27 -11.96 -11.71 14.17
N SER A 28 -12.14 -13.04 14.14
CA SER A 28 -11.21 -13.99 14.75
C SER A 28 -9.82 -13.90 14.12
N GLU A 29 -8.78 -14.02 14.95
CA GLU A 29 -7.39 -13.95 14.49
C GLU A 29 -7.06 -15.01 13.45
N LYS A 30 -7.64 -16.21 13.59
CA LYS A 30 -7.45 -17.30 12.63
C LYS A 30 -7.91 -16.90 11.22
N VAL A 31 -9.15 -16.44 11.08
CA VAL A 31 -9.72 -16.03 9.78
C VAL A 31 -8.93 -14.85 9.21
N LEU A 32 -8.49 -13.94 10.08
CA LEU A 32 -7.72 -12.78 9.66
C LEU A 32 -6.33 -13.16 9.14
N ASN A 33 -5.65 -14.10 9.80
CA ASN A 33 -4.35 -14.61 9.37
C ASN A 33 -4.45 -15.37 8.04
N GLU A 34 -5.49 -16.20 7.87
CA GLU A 34 -5.74 -16.89 6.60
C GLU A 34 -6.02 -15.89 5.46
N PHE A 35 -6.83 -14.87 5.74
CA PHE A 35 -7.12 -13.81 4.78
C PHE A 35 -5.86 -13.04 4.39
N TYR A 36 -5.06 -12.58 5.35
CA TYR A 36 -3.83 -11.84 5.07
C TYR A 36 -2.78 -12.70 4.38
N ALA A 37 -2.64 -13.98 4.76
CA ALA A 37 -1.78 -14.91 4.04
C ALA A 37 -2.20 -15.03 2.57
N ALA A 38 -3.50 -15.16 2.28
CA ALA A 38 -4.01 -15.24 0.91
C ALA A 38 -3.79 -13.94 0.11
N VAL A 39 -4.03 -12.78 0.72
CA VAL A 39 -3.87 -11.47 0.05
C VAL A 39 -2.40 -11.14 -0.22
N HIS A 40 -1.48 -11.58 0.64
CA HIS A 40 -0.08 -11.17 0.58
C HIS A 40 0.87 -12.22 0.00
N THR A 41 0.41 -13.45 -0.19
CA THR A 41 1.19 -14.48 -0.89
C THR A 41 1.05 -14.26 -2.39
N PRO A 42 2.16 -13.99 -3.12
CA PRO A 42 2.09 -13.84 -4.57
C PRO A 42 1.68 -15.15 -5.22
N THR A 43 0.71 -15.09 -6.13
CA THR A 43 0.27 -16.27 -6.88
C THR A 43 1.34 -16.71 -7.87
N VAL A 44 1.63 -18.01 -7.90
CA VAL A 44 2.56 -18.62 -8.87
C VAL A 44 1.83 -19.53 -9.85
N ALA A 45 2.43 -19.79 -11.01
CA ALA A 45 1.80 -20.57 -12.07
C ALA A 45 1.65 -22.06 -11.72
N ASP A 46 2.57 -22.60 -10.92
CA ASP A 46 2.53 -23.98 -10.46
C ASP A 46 1.58 -24.10 -9.26
N GLN A 47 0.51 -24.89 -9.42
CA GLN A 47 -0.52 -25.03 -8.38
C GLN A 47 -0.02 -25.70 -7.09
N GLN A 48 0.92 -26.63 -7.19
CA GLN A 48 1.45 -27.30 -5.99
C GLN A 48 2.33 -26.34 -5.20
N GLU A 49 3.16 -25.57 -5.90
CA GLU A 49 4.00 -24.56 -5.28
C GLU A 49 3.18 -23.40 -4.70
N ASP A 50 2.13 -22.95 -5.39
CA ASP A 50 1.22 -21.91 -4.90
C ASP A 50 0.56 -22.31 -3.57
N GLN A 51 0.02 -23.53 -3.52
CA GLN A 51 -0.55 -24.07 -2.29
C GLN A 51 0.49 -24.22 -1.19
N ARG A 52 1.71 -24.63 -1.52
CA ARG A 52 2.81 -24.75 -0.56
C ARG A 52 3.15 -23.38 0.06
N LEU A 53 3.30 -22.35 -0.76
CA LEU A 53 3.62 -20.99 -0.31
C LEU A 53 2.50 -20.40 0.54
N LEU A 54 1.24 -20.61 0.16
CA LEU A 54 0.09 -20.15 0.93
C LEU A 54 0.01 -20.86 2.30
N ASN A 55 0.16 -22.19 2.32
CA ASN A 55 0.16 -22.96 3.57
C ASN A 55 1.31 -22.54 4.48
N GLU A 56 2.49 -22.24 3.92
CA GLU A 56 3.62 -21.71 4.68
C GLU A 56 3.29 -20.33 5.27
N ALA A 57 2.65 -19.44 4.52
CA ALA A 57 2.25 -18.11 5.00
C ALA A 57 1.17 -18.18 6.09
N ILE A 58 0.23 -19.12 5.99
CA ILE A 58 -0.79 -19.37 7.03
C ILE A 58 -0.15 -19.94 8.30
N ALA A 59 0.82 -20.85 8.16
CA ALA A 59 1.53 -21.44 9.29
C ALA A 59 2.46 -20.45 10.01
N HIS A 60 2.93 -19.42 9.28
CA HIS A 60 3.88 -18.42 9.77
C HIS A 60 3.37 -16.98 9.56
N PRO A 61 2.26 -16.57 10.21
CA PRO A 61 1.70 -15.23 10.06
C PRO A 61 2.69 -14.11 10.45
N GLU A 62 3.65 -14.40 11.32
CA GLU A 62 4.71 -13.47 11.73
C GLU A 62 5.61 -13.04 10.56
N LYS A 63 5.80 -13.89 9.56
CA LYS A 63 6.59 -13.55 8.35
C LYS A 63 5.88 -12.50 7.51
N VAL A 64 4.56 -12.57 7.43
CA VAL A 64 3.71 -11.59 6.72
C VAL A 64 3.72 -10.28 7.50
N GLU A 65 3.57 -10.34 8.82
CA GLU A 65 3.54 -9.16 9.69
C GLU A 65 4.87 -8.37 9.68
N GLN A 66 6.01 -9.05 9.66
CA GLN A 66 7.33 -8.41 9.62
C GLN A 66 7.58 -7.59 8.35
N ARG A 67 6.85 -7.86 7.26
CA ARG A 67 6.94 -7.10 6.01
C ARG A 67 6.17 -5.77 6.07
N LYS A 68 5.30 -5.58 7.07
CA LYS A 68 4.63 -4.30 7.32
C LYS A 68 5.63 -3.26 7.79
N LEU A 69 5.30 -1.99 7.51
CA LEU A 69 6.06 -0.83 7.96
C LEU A 69 5.95 -0.66 9.48
N PHE A 70 4.79 -0.96 10.06
CA PHE A 70 4.51 -0.88 11.49
C PHE A 70 4.02 -2.23 12.05
N PRO A 71 4.92 -3.20 12.30
CA PRO A 71 4.58 -4.49 12.90
C PRO A 71 3.87 -4.32 14.26
N GLY A 72 2.96 -5.23 14.62
CA GLY A 72 2.17 -5.17 15.86
C GLY A 72 0.99 -4.21 15.83
N THR A 73 0.77 -3.51 14.71
CA THR A 73 -0.35 -2.57 14.54
C THR A 73 -1.35 -3.07 13.50
N GLN A 74 -2.56 -2.49 13.50
CA GLN A 74 -3.58 -2.77 12.47
C GLN A 74 -3.33 -2.00 11.16
N TRP A 75 -2.21 -1.28 11.06
CA TRP A 75 -1.86 -0.52 9.87
C TRP A 75 -1.22 -1.45 8.84
N GLU A 76 -1.96 -1.72 7.76
CA GLU A 76 -1.51 -2.54 6.63
C GLU A 76 -0.60 -1.78 5.65
N PHE A 77 0.24 -0.87 6.14
CA PHE A 77 1.25 -0.20 5.32
C PHE A 77 2.44 -1.12 5.08
N TRP A 78 2.85 -1.24 3.82
CA TRP A 78 3.95 -2.13 3.42
C TRP A 78 5.28 -1.40 3.40
N LYS A 79 6.35 -2.12 3.75
CA LYS A 79 7.71 -1.62 3.51
C LYS A 79 7.92 -1.53 1.99
N PRO A 80 8.33 -0.36 1.47
CA PRO A 80 8.62 -0.23 0.04
C PRO A 80 9.76 -1.17 -0.33
N THR A 81 9.59 -1.88 -1.44
CA THR A 81 10.64 -2.75 -1.96
C THR A 81 11.73 -1.91 -2.62
N LYS A 82 12.90 -2.52 -2.85
CA LYS A 82 13.99 -1.85 -3.58
C LYS A 82 13.52 -1.40 -4.97
N LEU A 83 12.67 -2.18 -5.63
CA LEU A 83 12.13 -1.85 -6.94
C LEU A 83 11.22 -0.62 -6.87
N ASP A 84 10.36 -0.54 -5.85
CA ASP A 84 9.49 0.63 -5.64
C ASP A 84 10.32 1.90 -5.44
N ILE A 85 11.39 1.81 -4.63
CA ILE A 85 12.30 2.93 -4.37
C ILE A 85 13.00 3.37 -5.66
N TRP A 86 13.58 2.44 -6.41
CA TRP A 86 14.26 2.77 -7.67
C TRP A 86 13.31 3.33 -8.73
N GLY A 87 12.10 2.76 -8.83
CA GLY A 87 11.05 3.27 -9.72
C GLY A 87 10.64 4.70 -9.36
N PHE A 88 10.45 4.98 -8.07
CA PHE A 88 10.14 6.32 -7.59
C PHE A 88 11.23 7.34 -7.90
N VAL A 89 12.50 7.00 -7.62
CA VAL A 89 13.65 7.86 -7.91
C VAL A 89 13.78 8.11 -9.41
N LEU A 90 13.63 7.07 -10.24
CA LEU A 90 13.70 7.21 -11.69
C LEU A 90 12.61 8.14 -12.24
N CYS A 91 11.36 8.01 -11.75
CA CYS A 91 10.27 8.91 -12.10
C CYS A 91 10.60 10.37 -11.73
N TRP A 92 11.15 10.61 -10.54
CA TRP A 92 11.57 11.94 -10.10
C TRP A 92 12.66 12.54 -11.00
N VAL A 93 13.67 11.75 -11.35
CA VAL A 93 14.76 12.18 -12.25
C VAL A 93 14.21 12.54 -13.62
N LEU A 94 13.29 11.75 -14.16
CA LEU A 94 12.68 12.02 -15.47
C LEU A 94 11.86 13.32 -15.44
N VAL A 95 11.05 13.54 -14.40
CA VAL A 95 10.28 14.78 -14.22
C VAL A 95 11.22 15.99 -14.14
N ALA A 96 12.29 15.90 -13.35
CA ALA A 96 13.28 16.97 -13.23
C ALA A 96 13.98 17.25 -14.57
N LEU A 97 14.28 16.22 -15.37
CA LEU A 97 14.87 16.36 -16.69
C LEU A 97 13.94 17.10 -17.66
N ILE A 98 12.64 16.78 -17.66
CA ILE A 98 11.65 17.47 -18.50
C ILE A 98 11.57 18.96 -18.12
N ILE A 99 11.53 19.27 -16.82
CA ILE A 99 11.52 20.66 -16.33
C ILE A 99 12.80 21.38 -16.74
N LEU A 100 13.96 20.73 -16.61
CA LEU A 100 15.24 21.28 -17.04
C LEU A 100 15.25 21.61 -18.53
N LEU A 101 14.82 20.67 -19.38
CA LEU A 101 14.72 20.85 -20.83
C LEU A 101 13.79 22.02 -21.18
N TYR A 102 12.63 22.12 -20.53
CA TYR A 102 11.71 23.23 -20.71
C TYR A 102 12.38 24.58 -20.38
N ILE A 103 13.08 24.67 -19.26
CA ILE A 103 13.81 25.89 -18.86
C ILE A 103 14.91 26.25 -19.87
N VAL A 104 15.66 25.26 -20.37
CA VAL A 104 16.71 25.46 -21.38
C VAL A 104 16.12 26.01 -22.68
N ILE A 105 15.03 25.42 -23.18
CA ILE A 105 14.35 25.88 -24.40
C ILE A 105 13.83 27.31 -24.21
N MET A 106 13.17 27.59 -23.08
CA MET A 106 12.68 28.94 -22.75
C MET A 106 13.79 29.98 -22.71
N LYS A 107 14.99 29.61 -22.23
CA LYS A 107 16.15 30.51 -22.21
C LYS A 107 16.79 30.74 -23.58
N ILE A 108 16.69 29.80 -24.51
CA ILE A 108 17.21 29.96 -25.88
C ILE A 108 16.26 30.82 -26.73
N GLY A 109 14.95 30.74 -26.46
CA GLY A 109 13.92 31.52 -27.17
C GLY A 109 13.67 32.94 -26.62
N ALA A 110 14.30 33.31 -25.51
CA ALA A 110 14.27 34.65 -24.91
C ALA A 110 15.55 35.42 -25.26
#